data_AF-A0A979GA65-F1
#
_entry.id   AF-A0A979GA65-F1
#
_cell.length_a   1.000
_cell.length_b   1.000
_cell.length_c   1.000
_cell.angle_alpha   90.00
_cell.angle_beta   90.00
_cell.angle_gamma   90.00
#
_symmetry.space_group_name_H-M   'P 1'
#
loop_
_entity.id
_entity.type
_entity.pdbx_description
1 polymer ?
#
loop_
_entity_poly.entity_id
_entity_poly.type
_entity_poly.pdbx_seq_one_letter_code
_entity_poly.pdbx_strand_id
1 'polypeptide(L)'
;MKKPAVILLILVLFVQTTANVWLIGLFHLQRNFIAKNLCINRFDLIPVCRGACFLQKQLDNEQEREKKEVELKPSVVTLCMNDIAIELFLCPVTAKPCCYPVTDTALLTGVAGSILRPPIG
;
A
#
# COMPACT_ATOMS: atom_id res chain seq x y z
N MET A 1 -30.70 -0.45 21.75
CA MET A 1 -30.36 -1.62 20.91
C MET A 1 -29.53 -1.29 19.66
N LYS A 2 -29.04 -0.05 19.46
CA LYS A 2 -28.31 0.37 18.24
C LYS A 2 -26.79 0.16 18.31
N LYS A 3 -26.23 0.07 19.52
CA LYS A 3 -24.78 -0.04 19.79
C LYS A 3 -24.12 -1.29 19.19
N PRO A 4 -24.67 -2.52 19.33
CA PRO A 4 -24.03 -3.70 18.74
C PRO A 4 -24.03 -3.68 17.21
N ALA A 5 -25.07 -3.11 16.60
CA ALA A 5 -25.17 -2.99 15.15
C ALA A 5 -24.08 -2.06 14.58
N VAL A 6 -23.78 -0.95 15.28
CA VAL A 6 -22.70 -0.04 14.89
C VAL A 6 -21.34 -0.70 15.06
N ILE A 7 -21.10 -1.42 16.16
CA ILE A 7 -19.85 -2.16 16.38
C ILE A 7 -19.65 -3.22 15.29
N LEU A 8 -20.70 -3.95 14.94
CA LEU A 8 -20.68 -4.94 13.88
C LEU A 8 -20.39 -4.32 12.51
N LEU A 9 -20.99 -3.18 12.19
CA LEU A 9 -20.73 -2.46 10.95
C LEU A 9 -19.27 -1.99 10.84
N ILE A 10 -18.72 -1.43 11.92
CA ILE A 10 -17.31 -1.01 11.98
C ILE A 10 -16.38 -2.22 11.79
N LEU A 11 -16.68 -3.35 12.44
CA LEU A 11 -15.89 -4.57 12.29
C LEU A 11 -15.87 -5.08 10.84
N VAL A 12 -17.03 -5.10 10.18
CA VAL A 12 -17.14 -5.55 8.78
C VAL A 12 -16.33 -4.64 7.85
N LEU A 13 -16.42 -3.32 8.02
CA LEU A 13 -15.62 -2.36 7.23
C LEU A 13 -14.12 -2.53 7.48
N PHE A 14 -13.73 -2.77 8.73
CA PHE A 14 -12.33 -3.00 9.07
C PHE A 14 -11.78 -4.27 8.39
N VAL A 15 -12.53 -5.36 8.42
CA VAL A 15 -12.14 -6.62 7.75
C VAL A 15 -12.04 -6.42 6.24
N GLN A 16 -12.95 -5.65 5.64
CA GLN A 16 -12.93 -5.38 4.20
C GLN A 16 -11.69 -4.59 3.77
N THR A 17 -11.27 -3.59 4.57
CA THR A 17 -10.07 -2.77 4.27
C THR A 17 -8.74 -3.51 4.53
N THR A 18 -8.74 -4.57 5.33
CA THR A 18 -7.51 -5.28 5.76
C THR A 18 -7.33 -6.65 5.11
N ALA A 19 -8.14 -7.01 4.12
CA ALA A 19 -8.09 -8.31 3.45
C ALA A 19 -6.69 -8.67 2.91
N ASN A 20 -6.02 -7.73 2.23
CA ASN A 20 -4.66 -7.89 1.71
C ASN A 20 -3.63 -8.18 2.82
N VAL A 21 -3.76 -7.51 3.98
CA VAL A 21 -2.86 -7.69 5.12
C VAL A 21 -3.03 -9.10 5.70
N TRP A 22 -4.26 -9.59 5.77
CA TRP A 22 -4.56 -10.93 6.23
C TRP A 22 -3.98 -12.00 5.30
N LEU A 23 -4.08 -11.78 3.97
CA LEU A 23 -3.53 -12.67 2.95
C LEU A 23 -2.00 -12.80 3.08
N ILE A 24 -1.29 -11.69 3.27
CA ILE A 24 0.16 -11.67 3.51
C ILE A 24 0.49 -12.37 4.85
N GLY A 25 -0.28 -12.11 5.91
CA GLY A 25 -0.09 -12.74 7.22
C GLY A 25 -0.21 -14.27 7.16
N LEU A 26 -1.28 -14.78 6.52
CA LEU A 26 -1.49 -16.21 6.29
C LEU A 26 -0.37 -16.84 5.45
N PHE A 27 0.11 -16.12 4.43
CA PHE A 27 1.25 -16.57 3.62
C PHE A 27 2.50 -16.78 4.48
N HIS A 28 2.81 -15.87 5.39
CA HIS A 28 3.97 -16.01 6.27
C HIS A 28 3.84 -17.16 7.26
N LEU A 29 2.64 -17.38 7.81
CA LEU A 29 2.35 -18.51 8.71
C LEU A 29 2.55 -19.87 8.03
N GLN A 30 2.14 -20.00 6.76
CA GLN A 30 2.18 -21.27 6.02
C GLN A 30 3.20 -21.30 4.87
N ARG A 31 4.19 -20.40 4.89
CA ARG A 31 5.12 -20.18 3.78
C ARG A 31 5.79 -21.46 3.28
N ASN A 32 6.19 -22.33 4.20
CA ASN A 32 6.86 -23.59 3.88
C ASN A 32 5.96 -24.56 3.12
N PHE A 33 4.68 -24.63 3.50
CA PHE A 33 3.69 -25.45 2.82
C PHE A 33 3.42 -24.91 1.41
N ILE A 34 3.27 -23.59 1.30
CA ILE A 34 3.02 -22.91 0.02
C ILE A 34 4.20 -23.09 -0.94
N ALA A 35 5.43 -22.91 -0.47
CA ALA A 35 6.62 -23.08 -1.29
C ALA A 35 6.77 -24.49 -1.86
N LYS A 36 6.42 -25.53 -1.07
CA LYS A 36 6.56 -26.94 -1.47
C LYS A 36 5.41 -27.44 -2.34
N ASN A 37 4.17 -27.02 -2.06
CA ASN A 37 2.97 -27.61 -2.67
C ASN A 37 2.25 -26.69 -3.65
N LEU A 38 2.27 -25.37 -3.45
CA LEU A 38 1.41 -24.43 -4.19
C LEU A 38 2.19 -23.48 -5.12
N CYS A 39 3.51 -23.36 -4.94
CA CYS A 39 4.34 -22.48 -5.73
C CYS A 39 4.40 -22.94 -7.20
N ILE A 40 4.23 -22.01 -8.13
CA ILE A 40 4.19 -22.25 -9.58
C ILE A 40 5.55 -22.79 -10.06
N ASN A 41 6.63 -22.18 -9.59
CA ASN A 41 8.02 -22.54 -9.94
C ASN A 41 8.62 -23.62 -9.03
N ARG A 42 7.80 -24.49 -8.43
CA ARG A 42 8.29 -25.54 -7.51
C ARG A 42 9.14 -26.62 -8.19
N PHE A 43 9.01 -26.77 -9.50
CA PHE A 43 9.73 -27.76 -10.30
C PHE A 43 10.97 -27.19 -11.02
N ASP A 44 11.28 -25.91 -10.84
CA ASP A 44 12.49 -25.31 -11.40
C ASP A 44 13.74 -25.88 -10.72
N LEU A 45 14.84 -26.02 -11.48
CA LEU A 45 16.12 -26.56 -10.99
C LEU A 45 16.66 -25.81 -9.77
N ILE A 46 16.36 -24.50 -9.66
CA ILE A 46 16.75 -23.67 -8.52
C ILE A 46 15.53 -22.82 -8.10
N PRO A 47 14.72 -23.29 -7.14
CA PRO A 47 13.52 -22.57 -6.72
C PRO A 47 13.88 -21.41 -5.78
N VAL A 48 14.31 -20.28 -6.36
CA VAL A 48 14.63 -19.04 -5.61
C VAL A 48 13.37 -18.39 -5.01
N CYS A 49 12.20 -18.69 -5.57
CA CYS A 49 10.96 -17.96 -5.31
C CYS A 49 10.38 -18.16 -3.88
N ARG A 50 10.63 -19.31 -3.21
CA ARG A 50 10.17 -19.60 -1.83
C ARG A 50 8.68 -19.28 -1.56
N GLY A 51 7.81 -19.52 -2.56
CA GLY A 51 6.37 -19.25 -2.50
C GLY A 51 5.94 -17.83 -2.92
N ALA A 52 6.85 -16.89 -3.16
CA ALA A 52 6.51 -15.50 -3.50
C ALA A 52 5.70 -15.38 -4.80
N CYS A 53 5.91 -16.28 -5.76
CA CYS A 53 5.25 -16.31 -7.06
C CYS A 53 3.76 -16.64 -6.90
N PHE A 54 3.43 -17.50 -5.93
CA PHE A 54 2.04 -17.79 -5.58
C PHE A 54 1.39 -16.56 -4.93
N LEU A 55 2.08 -15.92 -3.98
CA LEU A 55 1.58 -14.71 -3.32
C LEU A 55 1.32 -13.59 -4.33
N GLN A 56 2.28 -13.32 -5.20
CA GLN A 56 2.17 -12.30 -6.25
C GLN A 56 0.96 -12.56 -7.15
N LYS A 57 0.77 -13.80 -7.61
CA LYS A 57 -0.39 -14.17 -8.43
C LYS A 57 -1.72 -13.95 -7.70
N GLN A 58 -1.78 -14.19 -6.38
CA GLN A 58 -3.00 -13.93 -5.60
C GLN A 58 -3.29 -12.43 -5.48
N LEU A 59 -2.27 -11.60 -5.24
CA LEU A 59 -2.42 -10.14 -5.20
C LEU A 59 -2.84 -9.59 -6.56
N ASP A 60 -2.24 -10.08 -7.65
CA ASP A 60 -2.58 -9.64 -9.01
C ASP A 60 -4.04 -9.98 -9.35
N ASN A 61 -4.51 -11.17 -8.96
CA ASN A 61 -5.91 -11.57 -9.13
C ASN A 61 -6.87 -10.67 -8.33
N GLU A 62 -6.53 -10.30 -7.09
CA GLU A 62 -7.37 -9.38 -6.30
C GLU A 62 -7.42 -7.99 -6.94
N GLN A 63 -6.27 -7.45 -7.37
CA GLN A 63 -6.21 -6.17 -8.07
C GLN A 63 -7.02 -6.18 -9.39
N GLU A 64 -6.98 -7.27 -10.15
CA GLU A 64 -7.75 -7.37 -11.39
C GLU A 64 -9.26 -7.43 -11.13
N ARG A 65 -9.69 -8.04 -10.02
CA ARG A 65 -11.10 -8.05 -9.59
C ARG A 65 -11.56 -6.66 -9.17
N GLU A 66 -10.75 -5.94 -8.40
CA GLU A 66 -11.03 -4.55 -8.03
C GLU A 66 -11.16 -3.66 -9.28
N LYS A 67 -10.23 -3.79 -10.24
CA LYS A 67 -10.27 -3.03 -11.50
C LYS A 67 -11.53 -3.33 -12.32
N LYS A 68 -11.91 -4.60 -12.45
CA LYS A 68 -13.14 -5.00 -13.18
C LYS A 68 -14.42 -4.49 -12.50
N GLU A 69 -14.49 -4.50 -11.16
CA GLU A 69 -15.64 -3.93 -10.44
C GLU A 69 -15.77 -2.42 -10.66
N VAL A 70 -14.65 -1.70 -10.78
CA VAL A 70 -14.65 -0.26 -11.08
C VAL A 70 -15.07 0.02 -12.53
N GLU A 71 -14.67 -0.83 -13.47
CA GLU A 71 -14.97 -0.67 -14.90
C GLU A 71 -16.44 -0.99 -15.26
N LEU A 72 -17.09 -1.90 -14.52
CA LEU A 72 -18.50 -2.25 -14.73
C LEU A 72 -19.51 -1.21 -14.18
N LYS A 73 -19.06 -0.11 -13.57
CA LYS A 73 -19.97 0.85 -12.92
C LYS A 73 -19.57 2.30 -13.16
N PRO A 74 -19.88 2.89 -14.33
CA PRO A 74 -19.93 4.35 -14.45
C PRO A 74 -21.21 4.89 -13.78
N SER A 75 -21.51 4.46 -12.55
CA SER A 75 -22.48 5.18 -11.72
C SER A 75 -21.71 6.35 -11.16
N VAL A 76 -22.02 7.57 -11.63
CA VAL A 76 -21.58 8.83 -11.03
C VAL A 76 -21.68 8.67 -9.52
N VAL A 77 -20.53 8.46 -8.88
CA VAL A 77 -20.45 8.44 -7.42
C VAL A 77 -20.62 9.90 -7.06
N THR A 78 -21.86 10.33 -6.86
CA THR A 78 -22.14 11.56 -6.16
C THR A 78 -21.60 11.35 -4.75
N LEU A 79 -20.35 11.74 -4.57
CA LEU A 79 -19.77 11.91 -3.25
C LEU A 79 -20.63 12.97 -2.58
N CYS A 80 -21.60 12.54 -1.78
CA CYS A 80 -22.26 13.42 -0.83
C CYS A 80 -21.17 13.83 0.17
N MET A 81 -20.47 14.91 -0.15
CA MET A 81 -19.59 15.57 0.79
C MET A 81 -20.52 16.16 1.84
N ASN A 82 -20.70 15.43 2.94
CA ASN A 82 -21.16 16.10 4.14
C ASN A 82 -20.07 17.13 4.45
N ASP A 83 -20.45 18.39 4.60
CA ASP A 83 -19.56 19.44 5.07
C ASP A 83 -19.09 19.09 6.49
N ILE A 84 -18.03 18.28 6.56
CA ILE A 84 -17.31 18.06 7.81
C ILE A 84 -16.50 19.34 7.98
N ALA A 85 -16.98 20.22 8.85
CA ALA A 85 -16.18 21.31 9.37
C ALA A 85 -15.01 20.70 10.15
N ILE A 86 -13.91 20.44 9.44
CA ILE A 86 -12.63 20.13 10.06
C ILE A 86 -12.09 21.46 10.58
N GLU A 87 -12.38 21.75 11.84
CA GLU A 87 -11.70 22.80 12.60
C GLU A 87 -10.22 22.43 12.67
N LEU A 88 -9.45 22.92 11.70
CA LEU A 88 -8.00 22.78 11.69
C LEU A 88 -7.48 23.62 12.85
N PHE A 89 -7.20 22.97 13.98
CA PHE A 89 -6.55 23.62 15.09
C PHE A 89 -5.13 23.99 14.66
N LEU A 90 -4.94 25.24 14.21
CA LEU A 90 -3.63 25.81 14.00
C LEU A 90 -2.97 25.96 15.39
N CYS A 91 -2.23 24.94 15.80
CA CYS A 91 -1.20 25.14 16.81
C CYS A 91 -0.27 26.25 16.31
N PRO A 92 0.01 27.31 17.10
CA PRO A 92 0.99 28.31 16.70
C PRO A 92 2.36 27.64 16.59
N VAL A 93 2.81 27.39 15.35
CA VAL A 93 4.18 26.97 15.07
C VAL A 93 5.05 28.17 15.45
N THR A 94 5.61 28.13 16.64
CA THR A 94 6.61 29.10 17.04
C THR A 94 7.86 28.77 16.25
N ALA A 95 8.09 29.49 15.14
CA ALA A 95 9.27 29.33 14.32
C ALA A 95 10.50 29.71 15.16
N LYS A 96 11.12 28.72 15.80
CA LYS A 96 12.45 28.89 16.37
C LYS A 96 13.41 29.11 15.19
N PRO A 97 14.21 30.18 15.16
CA PRO A 97 15.22 30.33 14.13
C PRO A 97 16.23 29.18 14.28
N CYS A 98 16.12 28.17 13.42
CA CYS A 98 17.16 27.18 13.27
C CYS A 98 18.28 27.83 12.44
N CYS A 99 19.37 28.18 13.12
CA CYS A 99 20.63 28.46 12.45
C CYS A 99 21.09 27.14 11.79
N TYR A 100 20.82 26.98 10.49
CA TYR A 100 21.50 25.95 9.74
C TYR A 100 22.96 26.39 9.57
N PRO A 101 23.95 25.48 9.69
CA PRO A 101 25.29 25.81 9.26
C PRO A 101 25.22 26.14 7.77
N VAL A 102 25.72 27.31 7.39
CA VAL A 102 25.89 27.68 5.99
C VAL A 102 26.81 26.62 5.39
N THR A 103 26.27 25.79 4.49
CA THR A 103 27.06 24.75 3.81
C THR A 103 28.04 25.45 2.88
N ASP A 104 29.32 25.15 3.07
CA ASP A 104 30.37 25.60 2.19
C ASP A 104 30.06 25.15 0.75
N THR A 105 30.07 26.08 -0.19
CA THR A 105 29.73 25.85 -1.60
C THR A 105 30.59 24.76 -2.27
N ALA A 106 31.69 24.36 -1.64
CA ALA A 106 32.52 23.22 -2.01
C ALA A 106 31.81 21.85 -1.93
N LEU A 107 30.69 21.72 -1.20
CA LEU A 107 29.89 20.49 -1.14
C LEU A 107 28.93 20.35 -2.35
N LEU A 108 28.68 21.45 -3.08
CA LEU A 108 27.85 21.47 -4.30
C LEU A 108 28.65 21.18 -5.58
N THR A 109 29.96 21.00 -5.50
CA THR A 109 30.80 20.58 -6.63
C THR A 109 30.93 19.05 -6.78
N GLY A 110 30.16 18.28 -6.01
CA GLY A 110 30.15 16.81 -6.05
C GLY A 110 29.01 16.23 -6.90
N VAL A 111 29.38 15.65 -8.05
CA VAL A 111 28.56 14.93 -9.05
C VAL A 111 27.61 15.81 -9.88
N ALA A 112 28.23 16.60 -10.77
CA ALA A 112 27.53 17.10 -11.94
C ALA A 112 27.21 15.95 -12.90
N GLY A 113 25.92 15.61 -12.99
CA GLY A 113 25.35 14.90 -14.12
C GLY A 113 25.19 13.39 -13.95
N SER A 114 23.96 12.93 -14.23
CA SER A 114 23.60 11.57 -14.68
C SER A 114 23.40 10.44 -13.66
N ILE A 115 22.94 10.71 -12.43
CA ILE A 115 22.39 9.64 -11.55
C ILE A 115 20.93 9.31 -11.87
N LEU A 116 20.14 10.28 -12.32
CA LEU A 116 18.75 10.05 -12.73
C LEU A 116 18.69 9.96 -14.26
N ARG A 117 18.62 8.75 -14.81
CA ARG A 117 18.16 8.52 -16.19
C ARG A 117 16.73 8.00 -16.14
N PRO A 118 15.75 8.69 -16.77
CA PRO A 118 14.42 8.11 -16.93
C PRO A 118 14.49 6.88 -17.86
N PRO A 119 13.55 5.93 -17.73
CA PRO A 119 13.51 4.75 -18.59
C PRO A 119 13.25 5.18 -20.04
N ILE A 120 14.09 4.67 -20.94
CA ILE A 120 13.95 4.85 -22.39
C ILE A 120 12.88 3.85 -22.83
N GLY A 121 11.80 4.33 -23.45
CA GLY A 121 10.75 3.51 -24.05
C GLY A 121 11.20 2.79 -25.31
#